data_AF-A0A1F2S7J1-F1
#
_entry.id   AF-A0A1F2S7J1-F1
#
_cell.length_a   1.000
_cell.length_b   1.000
_cell.length_c   1.000
_cell.angle_alpha   90.00
_cell.angle_beta   90.00
_cell.angle_gamma   90.00
#
_symmetry.space_group_name_H-M   'P 1'
#
loop_
_entity.id
_entity.type
_entity.pdbx_description
1 polymer ?
#
loop_
_entity_poly.entity_id
_entity_poly.type
_entity_poly.pdbx_seq_one_letter_code
_entity_poly.pdbx_strand_id
1 'polypeptide(L)' 'MMIEGRSLEKKQVLLKAMTDAIVQTIGASPDAARIVIHEVPMDQFSVGAMTGDERDQLLAAQGKRAPGGG' A
#
# COMPACT_ATOMS: atom_id res chain seq x y z
N MET A 1 4.21 4.13 -0.17
CA MET A 1 2.88 4.67 -0.51
C MET A 1 1.92 3.52 -0.74
N MET A 2 0.62 3.76 -0.63
CA MET A 2 -0.42 2.80 -1.00
C MET A 2 -1.68 3.51 -1.50
N ILE A 3 -2.55 2.79 -2.20
CA ILE A 3 -3.86 3.31 -2.60
C ILE A 3 -4.77 3.43 -1.37
N GLU A 4 -5.59 4.48 -1.36
CA GLU A 4 -6.67 4.68 -0.39
C GLU A 4 -7.67 3.51 -0.36
N GLY A 5 -8.54 3.49 0.65
CA GLY A 5 -9.64 2.52 0.75
C GLY A 5 -9.44 1.40 1.78
N ARG A 6 -8.24 1.26 2.36
CA ARG A 6 -8.04 0.32 3.49
C ARG A 6 -8.72 0.84 4.76
N SER A 7 -9.35 -0.07 5.51
CA SER A 7 -9.92 0.26 6.82
C SER A 7 -8.84 0.66 7.83
N LEU A 8 -9.25 1.41 8.86
CA LEU A 8 -8.37 1.79 9.97
C LEU A 8 -7.75 0.56 10.67
N GLU A 9 -8.54 -0.50 10.88
CA GLU A 9 -8.08 -1.74 11.50
C GLU A 9 -6.94 -2.39 10.70
N LYS A 10 -7.09 -2.50 9.37
CA LYS A 10 -6.02 -3.04 8.51
C LYS A 10 -4.75 -2.19 8.57
N LYS A 11 -4.88 -0.87 8.66
CA LYS A 11 -3.75 0.06 8.81
C LYS A 11 -3.04 -0.17 10.15
N GLN A 12 -3.78 -0.35 11.24
CA GLN A 12 -3.20 -0.63 12.56
C GLN A 12 -2.44 -1.97 12.59
N VAL A 13 -3.00 -3.02 11.97
CA VAL A 13 -2.32 -4.32 11.84
C VAL A 13 -1.02 -4.19 11.05
N LEU A 14 -1.03 -3.43 9.95
CA LEU A 14 0.17 -3.15 9.15
C LEU A 14 1.25 -2.45 9.99
N LEU A 15 0.88 -1.39 10.72
CA LEU A 15 1.82 -0.63 11.55
C LEU A 15 2.48 -1.54 12.60
N LYS A 16 1.69 -2.38 13.27
CA LYS A 16 2.23 -3.33 14.26
C LYS A 16 3.20 -4.32 13.62
N ALA A 17 2.79 -4.95 12.52
CA ALA A 17 3.61 -5.95 11.85
C ALA A 17 4.95 -5.38 11.35
N MET A 18 4.94 -4.15 10.84
CA MET A 18 6.16 -3.45 10.42
C MET A 18 7.09 -3.12 11.59
N THR A 19 6.56 -2.65 12.72
CA THR A 19 7.35 -2.43 13.93
C THR A 19 7.98 -3.73 14.42
N ASP A 20 7.20 -4.81 14.51
CA ASP A 20 7.70 -6.12 14.93
C ASP A 20 8.83 -6.61 14.01
N ALA A 21 8.67 -6.44 12.69
CA ALA A 21 9.70 -6.82 11.71
C ALA A 21 11.01 -6.04 11.91
N ILE A 22 10.94 -4.74 12.20
CA ILE A 22 12.13 -3.92 12.48
C ILE A 22 12.85 -4.43 13.75
N VAL A 23 12.10 -4.66 14.83
CA VAL A 23 12.65 -5.17 16.09
C VAL A 23 13.35 -6.53 15.87
N GLN A 24 12.69 -7.44 15.15
CA GLN A 24 13.21 -8.80 14.93
C GLN A 24 14.43 -8.86 14.01
N THR A 25 14.49 -8.00 12.99
CA THR A 25 15.53 -8.09 11.94
C THR A 25 16.80 -7.33 12.28
N ILE A 26 16.68 -6.19 12.98
CA ILE A 26 17.83 -5.32 13.27
C ILE A 26 18.04 -5.06 14.77
N GLY A 27 17.22 -5.65 15.65
CA GLY A 27 17.39 -5.55 17.10
C GLY A 27 17.13 -4.16 17.68
N ALA A 28 16.43 -3.28 16.95
CA ALA A 28 16.08 -1.95 17.44
C ALA A 28 14.96 -2.01 18.49
N SER A 29 14.91 -1.02 19.39
CA SER A 29 13.75 -0.80 20.27
C SER A 29 12.49 -0.46 19.45
N PRO A 30 11.28 -0.90 19.86
CA PRO A 30 10.03 -0.48 19.21
C PRO A 30 9.89 1.04 19.07
N ASP A 31 10.33 1.81 20.07
CA ASP A 31 10.24 3.28 20.07
C ASP A 31 11.16 3.95 19.04
N ALA A 32 12.15 3.22 18.51
CA ALA A 32 13.00 3.71 17.44
C ALA A 32 12.31 3.63 16.07
N ALA A 33 11.28 2.79 15.91
CA ALA A 33 10.55 2.62 14.66
C ALA A 33 9.55 3.77 14.46
N ARG A 34 9.70 4.48 13.34
CA ARG A 34 8.74 5.51 12.89
C ARG A 34 8.19 5.07 11.54
N ILE A 35 6.88 4.92 11.46
CA ILE A 35 6.18 4.47 10.25
C ILE A 35 5.14 5.51 9.89
N VAL A 36 5.15 5.94 8.64
CA VAL A 36 4.17 6.90 8.09
C VAL A 36 3.43 6.19 6.96
N ILE A 37 2.11 6.13 7.06
CA ILE A 37 1.26 5.69 5.94
C ILE A 37 0.98 6.91 5.07
N HIS A 38 1.42 6.83 3.82
CA HIS A 38 1.07 7.79 2.78
C HIS A 38 0.11 7.12 1.81
N GLU A 39 -1.13 7.61 1.78
CA GLU A 39 -2.17 7.16 0.86
C GLU A 39 -2.31 8.11 -0.30
N VAL A 40 -2.68 7.56 -1.46
CA VAL A 40 -2.88 8.31 -2.70
C VAL A 40 -4.18 7.81 -3.34
N PRO A 41 -5.09 8.72 -3.75
CA PRO A 41 -6.23 8.37 -4.59
C PRO A 41 -5.81 7.71 -5.90
N MET A 42 -6.66 6.85 -6.46
CA MET A 42 -6.29 6.02 -7.61
C MET A 42 -6.02 6.83 -8.90
N ASP A 43 -6.65 7.99 -9.01
CA ASP A 43 -6.49 8.97 -10.09
C ASP A 43 -5.28 9.89 -9.93
N GLN A 44 -4.62 9.89 -8.76
CA GLN A 44 -3.46 10.72 -8.45
C GLN A 44 -2.12 9.97 -8.52
N PHE A 45 -2.14 8.71 -8.95
CA PHE A 45 -0.95 7.89 -9.19
C PHE A 45 -0.95 7.35 -10.61
N SER A 46 0.20 7.37 -11.29
CA SER A 46 0.32 6.88 -12.66
C SER A 46 1.40 5.81 -12.86
N VAL A 47 1.13 4.82 -13.71
CA VAL A 47 2.09 3.84 -14.23
C VAL A 47 1.99 3.80 -15.75
N GLY A 48 3.11 4.01 -16.45
CA GLY A 48 3.10 3.95 -17.91
C GLY A 48 2.20 4.99 -18.57
N ALA A 49 2.16 6.21 -18.01
CA ALA A 49 1.28 7.32 -18.44
C ALA A 49 -0.23 7.08 -18.30
N MET A 50 -0.64 6.06 -17.53
CA MET A 50 -2.04 5.82 -17.15
C MET A 50 -2.19 5.99 -15.65
N THR A 51 -3.26 6.63 -15.23
CA THR A 51 -3.73 6.58 -13.84
C THR A 51 -3.95 5.14 -13.39
N GLY A 52 -4.04 4.93 -12.09
CA GLY A 52 -4.37 3.63 -11.53
C GLY A 52 -5.67 3.05 -12.09
N ASP A 53 -6.71 3.89 -12.19
CA ASP A 53 -8.02 3.48 -12.72
C ASP A 53 -7.95 3.10 -14.20
N GLU A 54 -7.29 3.91 -15.03
CA GLU A 54 -7.10 3.61 -16.46
C GLU A 54 -6.35 2.29 -16.68
N ARG A 55 -5.32 2.05 -15.86
CA ARG A 55 -4.54 0.82 -15.91
C ARG A 55 -5.39 -0.39 -15.54
N ASP A 56 -6.18 -0.30 -14.48
CA ASP A 56 -7.01 -1.42 -14.02
C ASP A 56 -8.12 -1.75 -15.02
N GLN A 57 -8.73 -0.73 -15.65
CA GLN A 57 -9.68 -0.91 -16.75
C GLN A 57 -9.05 -1.59 -17.97
N LEU A 58 -7.84 -1.15 -18.36
CA LEU A 58 -7.09 -1.78 -19.45
C LEU A 58 -6.79 -3.25 -19.16
N LEU A 59 -6.32 -3.56 -17.95
CA LEU A 59 -5.99 -4.92 -17.54
C LEU A 59 -7.25 -5.81 -17.51
N ALA A 60 -8.37 -5.29 -16.99
CA ALA A 60 -9.66 -5.98 -17.02
C ALA A 60 -10.12 -6.28 -18.47
N ALA A 61 -9.99 -5.31 -19.38
CA ALA A 61 -10.31 -5.50 -20.80
C ALA A 61 -9.40 -6.55 -21.48
N GLN A 62 -8.19 -6.75 -20.98
CA GLN A 62 -7.25 -7.78 -21.46
C GLN A 62 -7.44 -9.15 -20.79
N GLY A 63 -8.43 -9.30 -19.90
CA GLY A 63 -8.63 -10.53 -19.12
C GLY A 63 -7.51 -10.85 -18.12
N LYS A 64 -6.62 -9.88 -17.84
CA LYS A 64 -5.54 -10.01 -16.87
C LYS A 64 -5.98 -9.27 -15.61
N ARG A 65 -6.25 -9.99 -14.52
CA ARG A 65 -6.61 -9.35 -13.25
C ARG A 65 -5.43 -8.49 -12.77
N ALA A 66 -5.66 -7.20 -12.55
CA ALA A 66 -4.67 -6.32 -11.95
C ALA A 66 -4.40 -6.76 -10.49
N PRO A 67 -3.14 -6.90 -10.05
CA PRO A 67 -2.84 -7.10 -8.65
C PRO A 67 -2.87 -5.74 -7.94
N GLY A 68 -3.94 -5.46 -7.20
CA GLY A 68 -3.93 -4.40 -6.19
C GLY A 68 -5.12 -3.44 -6.21
N GLY A 69 -6.32 -3.93 -5.92
CA GLY A 69 -7.37 -3.11 -5.30
C GLY A 69 -7.50 -3.53 -3.84
N GLY A 70 -7.12 -2.64 -2.92
CA GLY A 70 -7.07 -2.90 -1.47
C GLY A 70 -8.42 -2.85 -0.77
#